data_AF-A0AB36EQN0-F1
#
_entry.id   AF-A0AB36EQN0-F1
#
_cell.length_a   1.000
_cell.length_b   1.000
_cell.length_c   1.000
_cell.angle_alpha   90.00
_cell.angle_beta   90.00
_cell.angle_gamma   90.00
#
_symmetry.space_group_name_H-M   'P 1'
#
loop_
_entity.id
_entity.type
_entity.pdbx_description
1 polymer ?
#
loop_
_entity_poly.entity_id
_entity_poly.type
_entity_poly.pdbx_seq_one_letter_code
_entity_poly.pdbx_strand_id
1 'polypeptide(L)'
;MIDWTYIQDHWDWAGHILEAVIMAAIVAVLFRLLVSWRVAWIIGLAFAAGHFHGREKRDYEVSVEMPPPHLEGYYFWNWSWDGLTDFWPTAVVCVLLILPLARRRN
;
A
#
# COMPACT_ATOMS: atom_id res chain seq x y z
N MET A 1 1.14 -2.30 -30.67
CA MET A 1 1.98 -1.63 -29.65
C MET A 1 1.15 -1.52 -28.40
N ILE A 2 1.70 -1.76 -27.20
CA ILE A 2 0.93 -1.63 -25.96
C ILE A 2 0.60 -0.14 -25.77
N ASP A 3 -0.67 0.17 -25.51
CA ASP A 3 -1.12 1.53 -25.20
C ASP A 3 -0.89 1.79 -23.71
N TRP A 4 0.26 2.39 -23.41
CA TRP A 4 0.65 2.69 -22.04
C TRP A 4 -0.23 3.75 -21.38
N THR A 5 -0.79 4.68 -22.16
CA THR A 5 -1.70 5.71 -21.64
C THR A 5 -3.00 5.07 -21.17
N TYR A 6 -3.56 4.16 -21.96
CA TYR A 6 -4.76 3.42 -21.55
C TYR A 6 -4.54 2.64 -20.25
N ILE A 7 -3.37 1.99 -20.10
CA ILE A 7 -3.01 1.25 -18.88
C ILE A 7 -2.87 2.21 -17.70
N GLN A 8 -2.18 3.33 -17.87
CA GLN A 8 -2.06 4.34 -16.82
C GLN A 8 -3.46 4.86 -16.41
N ASP A 9 -4.33 5.20 -17.36
CA ASP A 9 -5.61 5.83 -17.05
C ASP A 9 -6.64 4.87 -16.42
N HIS A 10 -6.50 3.55 -16.62
CA HIS A 10 -7.53 2.57 -16.22
C HIS A 10 -7.03 1.47 -15.27
N TRP A 11 -5.71 1.26 -15.19
CA TRP A 11 -5.08 0.14 -14.48
C TRP A 11 -3.97 0.57 -13.51
N ASP A 12 -3.78 1.87 -13.26
CA ASP A 12 -2.77 2.35 -12.30
C ASP A 12 -2.95 1.73 -10.91
N TRP A 13 -4.20 1.68 -10.42
CA TRP A 13 -4.57 1.00 -9.17
C TRP A 13 -4.11 -0.48 -9.11
N ALA A 14 -4.10 -1.19 -10.24
CA ALA A 14 -3.60 -2.56 -10.31
C ALA A 14 -2.07 -2.62 -10.31
N GLY A 15 -1.42 -1.62 -10.89
CA GLY A 15 0.01 -1.37 -10.76
C GLY A 15 0.43 -1.18 -9.30
N HIS A 16 -0.33 -0.40 -8.53
CA HIS A 16 -0.09 -0.18 -7.10
C HIS A 16 -0.22 -1.45 -6.27
N ILE A 17 -1.17 -2.32 -6.58
CA ILE A 17 -1.27 -3.65 -5.94
C ILE A 17 0.00 -4.47 -6.21
N LEU A 18 0.49 -4.48 -7.46
CA LEU A 18 1.71 -5.20 -7.82
C LEU A 18 2.93 -4.60 -7.10
N GLU A 19 3.06 -3.28 -7.08
CA GLU A 19 4.11 -2.57 -6.35
C GLU A 19 4.10 -2.95 -4.86
N ALA A 20 2.92 -2.97 -4.22
CA ALA A 20 2.78 -3.34 -2.82
C ALA A 20 3.23 -4.78 -2.55
N VAL A 21 2.89 -5.73 -3.42
CA VAL A 21 3.30 -7.14 -3.29
C VAL A 21 4.82 -7.28 -3.46
N ILE A 22 5.41 -6.59 -4.44
CA ILE A 22 6.86 -6.59 -4.65
C ILE A 22 7.59 -5.95 -3.46
N MET A 23 7.12 -4.81 -2.98
CA MET A 23 7.64 -4.13 -1.79
C MET A 23 7.56 -5.03 -0.56
N ALA A 24 6.41 -5.68 -0.34
CA ALA A 24 6.24 -6.63 0.75
C ALA A 24 7.21 -7.80 0.65
N ALA A 25 7.47 -8.32 -0.56
CA ALA A 25 8.43 -9.40 -0.78
C ALA A 25 9.87 -8.96 -0.44
N ILE A 26 10.27 -7.76 -0.88
CA ILE A 26 11.58 -7.19 -0.56
C ILE A 26 11.74 -7.05 0.96
N VAL A 27 10.77 -6.44 1.63
CA VAL A 27 10.80 -6.28 3.10
C VAL A 27 10.80 -7.63 3.80
N ALA A 28 10.02 -8.61 3.33
CA ALA A 28 10.02 -9.95 3.89
C ALA A 28 11.40 -10.65 3.76
N VAL A 29 12.09 -10.50 2.63
CA VAL A 29 13.44 -11.04 2.45
C VAL A 29 14.43 -10.41 3.44
N LEU A 30 14.34 -9.10 3.68
CA LEU A 30 15.16 -8.41 4.67
C LEU A 30 14.90 -8.92 6.10
N PHE A 31 13.63 -9.06 6.47
CA PHE A 31 13.25 -9.54 7.81
C PHE A 31 13.43 -11.04 8.03
N ARG A 32 13.57 -11.83 6.95
CA ARG A 32 13.78 -13.28 7.06
C ARG A 32 15.04 -13.65 7.85
N LEU A 33 16.03 -12.77 7.93
CA LEU A 33 17.23 -12.97 8.74
C LEU A 33 16.94 -12.99 10.25
N LEU A 34 15.80 -12.42 10.67
CA LEU A 34 15.45 -12.20 12.09
C LEU A 34 14.25 -13.04 12.53
N VAL A 35 13.33 -13.35 11.61
CA VAL A 35 12.06 -14.02 11.93
C VAL A 35 11.74 -15.14 10.95
N SER A 36 10.73 -15.96 11.28
CA SER A 36 10.24 -17.00 10.37
C SER A 36 9.65 -16.37 9.10
N TRP A 37 9.67 -17.12 7.99
CA TRP A 37 9.07 -16.67 6.72
C TRP A 37 7.66 -16.13 6.88
N ARG A 38 6.85 -16.79 7.70
CA ARG A 38 5.47 -16.37 7.98
C ARG A 38 5.41 -14.98 8.60
N VAL A 39 6.21 -14.72 9.63
CA VAL A 39 6.24 -13.42 10.31
C VAL A 39 6.85 -12.36 9.38
N ALA A 40 7.90 -12.72 8.62
CA ALA A 40 8.52 -11.82 7.66
C ALA A 40 7.53 -11.31 6.60
N TRP A 41 6.69 -12.21 6.05
CA TRP A 41 5.64 -11.82 5.10
C TRP A 41 4.57 -10.95 5.73
N ILE A 42 4.15 -11.23 6.97
CA ILE A 42 3.19 -10.37 7.69
C ILE A 42 3.76 -8.97 7.87
N ILE A 43 5.05 -8.85 8.26
CA ILE A 43 5.74 -7.56 8.38
C ILE A 43 5.78 -6.84 7.02
N GLY A 44 6.19 -7.52 5.96
CA GLY A 44 6.27 -6.93 4.62
C GLY A 44 4.92 -6.41 4.11
N LEU A 45 3.86 -7.21 4.26
CA LEU A 45 2.52 -6.82 3.83
C LEU A 45 1.95 -5.66 4.66
N ALA A 46 2.19 -5.65 5.98
CA ALA A 46 1.79 -4.54 6.84
C ALA A 46 2.56 -3.25 6.52
N PHE A 47 3.85 -3.37 6.23
CA PHE A 47 4.69 -2.26 5.77
C PHE A 47 4.16 -1.68 4.46
N ALA A 48 3.85 -2.52 3.47
CA ALA A 48 3.33 -2.06 2.18
C ALA A 48 1.99 -1.32 2.32
N ALA A 49 1.05 -1.84 3.12
CA ALA A 49 -0.20 -1.15 3.41
C ALA A 49 0.01 0.23 4.06
N GLY A 50 0.95 0.31 5.02
CA GLY A 50 1.33 1.58 5.66
C GLY A 50 2.03 2.55 4.71
N HIS A 51 2.84 2.06 3.77
CA HIS A 51 3.50 2.87 2.75
C HIS A 51 2.48 3.59 1.86
N PHE A 52 1.51 2.86 1.30
CA PHE A 52 0.48 3.44 0.44
C PHE A 52 -0.41 4.42 1.21
N HIS A 53 -0.77 4.11 2.47
CA HIS A 53 -1.45 5.08 3.32
C HIS A 53 -0.65 6.39 3.47
N GLY A 54 0.66 6.29 3.71
CA GLY A 54 1.55 7.45 3.82
C GLY A 54 1.71 8.23 2.52
N ARG A 55 1.76 7.54 1.37
CA ARG A 55 1.83 8.13 0.03
C ARG A 55 0.62 9.01 -0.24
N GLU A 56 -0.58 8.46 -0.13
CA GLU A 56 -1.82 9.20 -0.41
C GLU A 56 -2.05 10.36 0.55
N LYS A 57 -1.73 10.16 1.83
CA LYS A 57 -1.75 11.23 2.83
C LYS A 57 -0.87 12.40 2.38
N ARG A 58 0.39 12.12 2.01
CA ARG A 58 1.34 13.13 1.57
C ARG A 58 0.84 13.81 0.30
N ASP A 59 0.29 13.05 -0.65
CA ASP A 59 -0.15 13.59 -1.93
C ASP A 59 -1.34 14.53 -1.75
N TYR A 60 -2.26 14.21 -0.81
CA TYR A 60 -3.29 15.15 -0.39
C TYR A 60 -2.69 16.40 0.28
N GLU A 61 -1.79 16.25 1.25
CA GLU A 61 -1.14 17.37 1.95
C GLU A 61 -0.46 18.35 0.97
N VAL A 62 0.22 17.82 -0.04
CA VAL A 62 0.87 18.60 -1.10
C VAL A 62 -0.17 19.29 -1.99
N SER A 63 -1.26 18.58 -2.34
CA SER A 63 -2.29 19.12 -3.24
C SER A 63 -3.03 20.34 -2.69
N VAL A 64 -3.06 20.50 -1.37
CA VAL A 64 -3.73 21.61 -0.68
C VAL A 64 -2.76 22.58 0.03
N GLU A 65 -1.45 22.47 -0.24
CA GLU A 65 -0.41 23.30 0.40
C GLU A 65 -0.53 23.32 1.93
N MET A 66 -0.75 22.16 2.54
CA MET A 66 -1.21 22.08 3.93
C MET A 66 -0.18 22.68 4.91
N PRO A 67 -0.56 23.70 5.71
CA PRO A 67 0.32 24.22 6.75
C PRO A 67 0.45 23.21 7.92
N PRO A 68 1.58 23.20 8.64
CA PRO A 68 1.67 22.44 9.88
C PRO A 68 0.64 22.93 10.91
N PRO A 69 0.02 22.03 11.71
CA PRO A 69 0.19 20.57 11.73
C PRO A 69 -0.70 19.85 10.70
N HIS A 70 -0.16 18.81 10.05
CA HIS A 70 -0.81 18.07 8.94
C HIS A 70 -1.87 17.05 9.38
N LEU A 71 -2.77 17.44 10.28
CA LEU A 71 -3.77 16.52 10.86
C LEU A 71 -4.86 16.14 9.86
N GLU A 72 -5.26 17.07 8.99
CA GLU A 72 -6.33 16.83 8.01
C GLU A 72 -5.93 15.79 6.96
N GLY A 73 -4.64 15.55 6.75
CA GLY A 73 -4.17 14.50 5.84
C GLY A 73 -4.47 13.07 6.28
N TYR A 74 -4.78 12.87 7.57
CA TYR A 74 -5.23 11.57 8.08
C TYR A 74 -6.70 11.25 7.78
N TYR A 75 -7.46 12.23 7.30
CA TYR A 75 -8.86 12.04 6.98
C TYR A 75 -9.01 11.51 5.55
N PHE A 76 -9.12 10.19 5.41
CA PHE A 76 -9.18 9.54 4.08
C PHE A 76 -10.35 10.02 3.22
N TRP A 77 -11.43 10.54 3.83
CA TRP A 77 -12.56 11.14 3.10
C TRP A 77 -12.22 12.48 2.43
N ASN A 78 -11.07 13.08 2.73
CA ASN A 78 -10.56 14.26 2.06
C ASN A 78 -9.71 13.92 0.82
N TRP A 79 -9.34 12.66 0.64
CA TRP A 79 -8.48 12.25 -0.48
C TRP A 79 -9.24 12.29 -1.80
N SER A 80 -8.51 12.46 -2.90
CA SER A 80 -9.06 12.38 -4.24
C SER A 80 -9.61 10.97 -4.52
N TRP A 81 -10.46 10.85 -5.55
CA TRP A 81 -10.92 9.53 -6.00
C TRP A 81 -9.75 8.61 -6.36
N ASP A 82 -8.75 9.17 -7.06
CA ASP A 82 -7.51 8.50 -7.45
C ASP A 82 -6.76 7.94 -6.23
N GLY A 83 -6.54 8.77 -5.21
CA GLY A 83 -5.86 8.32 -4.00
C GLY A 83 -6.65 7.27 -3.21
N LEU A 84 -7.98 7.34 -3.22
CA LEU A 84 -8.81 6.27 -2.65
C LEU A 84 -8.68 4.95 -3.42
N THR A 85 -8.65 5.01 -4.76
CA THR A 85 -8.49 3.82 -5.62
C THR A 85 -7.08 3.25 -5.63
N ASP A 86 -6.08 4.04 -5.27
CA ASP A 86 -4.70 3.57 -5.12
C ASP A 86 -4.48 2.91 -3.76
N PHE A 87 -5.02 3.53 -2.69
CA PHE A 87 -4.85 3.01 -1.33
C PHE A 87 -5.74 1.82 -1.01
N TRP A 88 -7.07 1.95 -1.12
CA TRP A 88 -7.98 0.96 -0.53
C TRP A 88 -7.87 -0.43 -1.17
N PRO A 89 -7.85 -0.58 -2.50
CA PRO A 89 -7.62 -1.87 -3.14
C PRO A 89 -6.31 -2.52 -2.70
N THR A 90 -5.23 -1.74 -2.65
CA THR A 90 -3.91 -2.18 -2.20
C THR A 90 -3.93 -2.67 -0.75
N ALA A 91 -4.49 -1.87 0.15
CA ALA A 91 -4.62 -2.22 1.57
C ALA A 91 -5.46 -3.49 1.78
N VAL A 92 -6.57 -3.62 1.05
CA VAL A 92 -7.43 -4.82 1.10
C VAL A 92 -6.66 -6.05 0.65
N VAL A 93 -5.92 -5.98 -0.46
CA VAL A 93 -5.09 -7.11 -0.92
C VAL A 93 -4.03 -7.48 0.12
N CYS A 94 -3.32 -6.51 0.69
CA CYS A 94 -2.35 -6.76 1.75
C CYS A 94 -2.99 -7.48 2.95
N VAL A 95 -4.16 -7.02 3.42
CA VAL A 95 -4.89 -7.65 4.53
C VAL A 95 -5.33 -9.07 4.17
N LEU A 96 -5.89 -9.28 2.99
CA LEU A 96 -6.33 -10.60 2.53
C LEU A 96 -5.17 -11.61 2.45
N LEU A 97 -3.96 -11.15 2.08
CA LEU A 97 -2.76 -11.98 2.10
C LEU A 97 -2.24 -12.24 3.52
N ILE A 98 -2.41 -11.30 4.45
CA ILE A 98 -2.04 -11.47 5.86
C ILE A 98 -2.95 -12.51 6.55
N LEU A 99 -4.26 -12.51 6.30
CA LEU A 99 -5.22 -13.38 6.99
C LEU A 99 -4.85 -14.88 7.02
N PRO A 100 -4.55 -15.57 5.89
CA PRO A 100 -4.17 -16.97 5.92
C PRO A 100 -2.83 -17.19 6.64
N LEU A 101 -1.88 -16.24 6.51
CA LEU A 101 -0.61 -16.29 7.23
C LEU A 101 -0.84 -16.15 8.74
N ALA A 102 -1.75 -15.28 9.18
CA ALA A 102 -2.07 -15.08 10.59
C ALA A 102 -2.81 -16.28 11.20
N ARG A 103 -3.64 -16.98 10.41
CA ARG A 103 -4.50 -18.08 10.90
C ARG A 103 -3.84 -19.46 10.90
N ARG A 104 -2.74 -19.69 10.18
CA ARG A 104 -2.04 -20.98 10.23
C ARG A 104 -1.64 -21.29 11.68
N ARG A 105 -1.95 -22.47 12.21
CA ARG A 105 -1.28 -22.96 13.43
C ARG A 105 0.03 -23.63 12.99
N ASN A 106 1.08 -23.40 13.78
CA ASN A 106 2.40 -24.00 13.52
C ASN A 106 2.32 -25.51 13.55
#